data_AF-A0A1X3P804-F1
#
_entry.id   AF-A0A1X3P804-F1
#
_cell.length_a   1.000
_cell.length_b   1.000
_cell.length_c   1.000
_cell.angle_alpha   90.00
_cell.angle_beta   90.00
_cell.angle_gamma   90.00
#
_symmetry.space_group_name_H-M   'P 1'
#
loop_
_entity.id
_entity.type
_entity.pdbx_description
1 polymer ?
#
loop_
_entity_poly.entity_id
_entity_poly.type
_entity_poly.pdbx_seq_one_letter_code
_entity_poly.pdbx_strand_id
1 'polypeptide(L)'
;MQTLITADELHSLLGSAEPPHVLDVRWRLDQPDGSADHRAGHIPGAVYVDLDHELSDHGRPAVAGRHPLPRHETLQQAARRWGLLPGRTVVVHDDLRNLAAARAWWLLRRAGVRDVRVLDGALEAWRRAGLPLEEGDVRPEPSTIRLQDPQRDVTDTAAAAAVDLESVRDLSSRLSQGLPADAVLLDVRAPERFRGEHEPIDPRAGHIPGARNLPTAGNVDAAGRFLTPQALRERLLAAGADDHRPVVSYCGSGVNAAHATLAAHLAGFDAVLYPGSFSQWSQHAELEVAVGE
;
A
#
# COMPACT_ATOMS: atom_id res chain seq x y z
N MET A 1 -18.60 -3.29 1.32
CA MET A 1 -17.88 -4.44 0.73
C MET A 1 -16.74 -4.82 1.67
N GLN A 2 -16.50 -6.11 1.87
CA GLN A 2 -15.46 -6.60 2.77
C GLN A 2 -14.09 -6.42 2.11
N THR A 3 -13.20 -5.65 2.71
CA THR A 3 -11.85 -5.36 2.16
C THR A 3 -10.87 -6.51 2.38
N LEU A 4 -11.03 -7.28 3.44
CA LEU A 4 -10.21 -8.45 3.72
C LEU A 4 -10.95 -9.72 3.30
N ILE A 5 -10.22 -10.73 2.86
CA ILE A 5 -10.72 -12.08 2.58
C ILE A 5 -9.83 -13.10 3.25
N THR A 6 -10.42 -14.12 3.86
CA THR A 6 -9.68 -15.24 4.47
C THR A 6 -9.25 -16.26 3.41
N ALA A 7 -8.30 -17.13 3.75
CA ALA A 7 -7.85 -18.20 2.87
C ALA A 7 -8.98 -19.15 2.46
N ASP A 8 -9.85 -19.53 3.41
CA ASP A 8 -10.98 -20.44 3.14
C ASP A 8 -12.06 -19.80 2.25
N GLU A 9 -12.34 -18.50 2.48
CA GLU A 9 -13.25 -17.73 1.63
C GLU A 9 -12.69 -17.61 0.20
N LEU A 10 -11.40 -17.30 0.05
CA LEU A 10 -10.74 -17.24 -1.26
C LEU A 10 -10.78 -18.60 -1.95
N HIS A 11 -10.47 -19.68 -1.24
CA HIS A 11 -10.51 -21.03 -1.80
C HIS A 11 -11.90 -21.40 -2.31
N SER A 12 -12.93 -21.08 -1.53
CA SER A 12 -14.33 -21.28 -1.93
C SER A 12 -14.69 -20.45 -3.17
N LEU A 13 -14.20 -19.20 -3.23
CA LEU A 13 -14.49 -18.28 -4.34
C LEU A 13 -13.80 -18.70 -5.64
N LEU A 14 -12.58 -19.26 -5.57
CA LEU A 14 -11.87 -19.84 -6.72
C LEU A 14 -12.64 -20.99 -7.38
N GLY A 15 -13.44 -21.74 -6.61
CA GLY A 15 -14.30 -22.82 -7.13
C GLY A 15 -15.66 -22.37 -7.64
N SER A 16 -15.96 -21.06 -7.61
CA SER A 16 -17.27 -20.53 -8.03
C SER A 16 -17.42 -20.45 -9.56
N ALA A 17 -18.65 -20.20 -10.03
CA ALA A 17 -18.93 -20.02 -11.46
C ALA A 17 -18.23 -18.78 -12.07
N GLU A 18 -17.85 -17.82 -11.24
CA GLU A 18 -17.18 -16.60 -11.66
C GLU A 18 -16.00 -16.31 -10.71
N PRO A 19 -14.89 -17.06 -10.82
CA PRO A 19 -13.76 -16.97 -9.90
C PRO A 19 -13.13 -15.56 -9.89
N PRO A 20 -12.48 -15.18 -8.77
CA PRO A 20 -11.82 -13.89 -8.66
C PRO A 20 -10.52 -13.89 -9.48
N HIS A 21 -10.05 -12.71 -9.85
CA HIS A 21 -8.67 -12.55 -10.29
C HIS A 21 -7.77 -12.51 -9.06
N VAL A 22 -6.69 -13.27 -9.03
CA VAL A 22 -5.73 -13.28 -7.92
C VAL A 22 -4.42 -12.65 -8.40
N LEU A 23 -3.89 -11.69 -7.66
CA LEU A 23 -2.64 -10.99 -7.95
C LEU A 23 -1.62 -11.23 -6.84
N ASP A 24 -0.43 -11.68 -7.24
CA ASP A 24 0.68 -12.02 -6.35
C ASP A 24 1.77 -10.94 -6.44
N VAL A 25 1.90 -10.13 -5.40
CA VAL A 25 2.73 -8.91 -5.37
C VAL A 25 3.93 -9.11 -4.44
N ARG A 26 4.67 -10.21 -4.59
CA ARG A 26 5.87 -10.47 -3.79
C ARG A 26 6.97 -9.50 -4.17
N TRP A 27 7.26 -8.59 -3.25
CA TRP A 27 8.31 -7.59 -3.37
C TRP A 27 8.84 -7.25 -1.98
N ARG A 28 10.16 -7.17 -1.84
CA ARG A 28 10.82 -6.69 -0.63
C ARG A 28 11.95 -5.76 -1.02
N LEU A 29 12.26 -4.82 -0.14
CA LEU A 29 13.36 -3.87 -0.39
C LEU A 29 14.72 -4.56 -0.59
N ASP A 30 14.96 -5.68 0.11
CA ASP A 30 16.15 -6.51 0.01
C ASP A 30 16.06 -7.61 -1.07
N GLN A 31 14.85 -7.90 -1.55
CA GLN A 31 14.57 -8.87 -2.61
C GLN A 31 13.40 -8.36 -3.48
N PRO A 32 13.65 -7.41 -4.40
CA PRO A 32 12.57 -6.73 -5.14
C PRO A 32 11.86 -7.64 -6.16
N ASP A 33 12.60 -8.57 -6.77
CA ASP A 33 12.03 -9.53 -7.73
C ASP A 33 11.56 -10.81 -7.02
N GLY A 34 10.24 -10.96 -6.87
CA GLY A 34 9.57 -12.14 -6.34
C GLY A 34 9.15 -13.16 -7.39
N SER A 35 9.49 -12.98 -8.67
CA SER A 35 9.00 -13.82 -9.77
C SER A 35 9.45 -15.28 -9.66
N ALA A 36 10.65 -15.53 -9.14
CA ALA A 36 11.15 -16.87 -8.91
C ALA A 36 10.36 -17.59 -7.80
N ASP A 37 10.05 -16.89 -6.70
CA ASP A 37 9.26 -17.44 -5.60
C ASP A 37 7.81 -17.68 -6.00
N HIS A 38 7.24 -16.81 -6.84
CA HIS A 38 5.94 -17.02 -7.47
C HIS A 38 5.94 -18.32 -8.30
N ARG A 39 6.88 -18.47 -9.24
CA ARG A 39 6.99 -19.67 -10.09
C ARG A 39 7.22 -20.95 -9.30
N ALA A 40 7.89 -20.87 -8.15
CA ALA A 40 8.11 -22.01 -7.28
C ALA A 40 6.86 -22.42 -6.47
N GLY A 41 5.84 -21.56 -6.38
CA GLY A 41 4.60 -21.88 -5.69
C GLY A 41 3.76 -20.64 -5.38
N HIS A 42 2.55 -20.57 -5.91
CA HIS A 42 1.59 -19.48 -5.71
C HIS A 42 0.15 -20.01 -5.55
N ILE A 43 -0.78 -19.12 -5.17
CA ILE A 43 -2.20 -19.47 -5.07
C ILE A 43 -2.72 -19.82 -6.47
N PRO A 44 -3.52 -20.88 -6.66
CA PRO A 44 -3.98 -21.29 -7.99
C PRO A 44 -4.58 -20.15 -8.82
N GLY A 45 -4.11 -20.00 -10.05
CA GLY A 45 -4.50 -18.94 -10.97
C GLY A 45 -4.01 -17.52 -10.61
N ALA A 46 -3.15 -17.35 -9.60
CA ALA A 46 -2.59 -16.05 -9.27
C ALA A 46 -1.60 -15.58 -10.35
N VAL A 47 -1.71 -14.31 -10.73
CA VAL A 47 -0.81 -13.66 -11.69
C VAL A 47 0.24 -12.87 -10.93
N TYR A 48 1.52 -13.11 -11.24
CA TYR A 48 2.61 -12.29 -10.69
C TYR A 48 2.49 -10.82 -11.12
N VAL A 49 2.70 -9.93 -10.17
CA VAL A 49 2.70 -8.48 -10.36
C VAL A 49 4.07 -7.92 -9.99
N ASP A 50 4.74 -7.35 -10.98
CA ASP A 50 6.02 -6.67 -10.76
C ASP A 50 5.77 -5.27 -10.16
N LEU A 51 6.03 -5.12 -8.87
CA LEU A 51 5.77 -3.85 -8.17
C LEU A 51 6.57 -2.68 -8.73
N ASP A 52 7.81 -2.93 -9.18
CA ASP A 52 8.71 -1.88 -9.63
C ASP A 52 8.31 -1.36 -11.01
N HIS A 53 7.83 -2.23 -11.89
CA HIS A 53 7.51 -1.87 -13.29
C HIS A 53 6.02 -1.67 -13.55
N GLU A 54 5.13 -2.28 -12.76
CA GLU A 54 3.69 -2.31 -13.01
C GLU A 54 2.88 -1.52 -11.99
N LEU A 55 3.40 -1.39 -10.76
CA LEU A 55 2.80 -0.62 -9.67
C LEU A 55 3.61 0.63 -9.32
N SER A 56 4.67 0.93 -10.07
CA SER A 56 5.51 2.11 -9.87
C SER A 56 5.98 2.65 -11.21
N ASP A 57 6.32 3.94 -11.25
CA ASP A 57 7.13 4.50 -12.34
C ASP A 57 8.59 4.59 -11.92
N HIS A 58 9.48 4.86 -12.88
CA HIS A 58 10.89 5.09 -12.62
C HIS A 58 11.24 6.55 -12.83
N GLY A 59 12.04 7.12 -11.94
CA GLY A 59 12.39 8.53 -12.03
C GLY A 59 13.43 8.96 -11.00
N ARG A 60 13.65 10.27 -10.94
CA ARG A 60 14.55 10.86 -9.93
C ARG A 60 13.82 10.92 -8.59
N PRO A 61 14.40 10.41 -7.50
CA PRO A 61 13.77 10.49 -6.17
C PRO A 61 13.37 11.91 -5.74
N ALA A 62 14.17 12.91 -6.11
CA ALA A 62 13.85 14.33 -5.85
C ALA A 62 12.57 14.84 -6.55
N VAL A 63 12.05 14.13 -7.55
CA VAL A 63 10.83 14.54 -8.27
C VAL A 63 9.61 13.85 -7.70
N ALA A 64 9.67 12.54 -7.42
CA ALA A 64 8.48 11.76 -7.06
C ALA A 64 8.75 10.60 -6.08
N GLY A 65 9.91 10.59 -5.42
CA GLY A 65 10.35 9.51 -4.54
C GLY A 65 10.91 8.30 -5.29
N ARG A 66 11.27 7.25 -4.56
CA ARG A 66 11.88 6.02 -5.12
C ARG A 66 10.88 5.09 -5.82
N HIS A 67 9.62 5.07 -5.39
CA HIS A 67 8.55 4.31 -6.06
C HIS A 67 7.38 5.24 -6.40
N PRO A 68 7.59 6.19 -7.35
CA PRO A 68 6.53 7.05 -7.87
C PRO A 68 5.28 6.25 -8.25
N LEU A 69 4.11 6.88 -8.21
CA LEU A 69 2.91 6.26 -8.75
C LEU A 69 3.08 5.99 -10.25
N PRO A 70 2.59 4.85 -10.76
CA PRO A 70 2.64 4.56 -12.19
C PRO A 70 1.76 5.55 -12.95
N ARG A 71 2.14 5.87 -14.19
CA ARG A 71 1.23 6.55 -15.12
C ARG A 71 -0.03 5.72 -15.34
N HIS A 72 -1.15 6.39 -15.60
CA HIS A 72 -2.43 5.74 -15.86
C HIS A 72 -2.32 4.69 -16.96
N GLU A 73 -1.63 4.99 -18.05
CA GLU A 73 -1.47 4.07 -19.18
C GLU A 73 -0.68 2.82 -18.80
N THR A 74 0.33 2.96 -17.94
CA THR A 74 1.12 1.82 -17.43
C THR A 74 0.24 0.89 -16.61
N LEU A 75 -0.49 1.43 -15.63
CA LEU A 75 -1.38 0.64 -14.79
C LEU A 75 -2.54 0.03 -15.61
N GLN A 76 -3.05 0.76 -16.61
CA GLN A 76 -4.08 0.29 -17.53
C GLN A 76 -3.61 -0.89 -18.38
N GLN A 77 -2.38 -0.84 -18.91
CA GLN A 77 -1.79 -1.96 -19.66
C GLN A 77 -1.55 -3.15 -18.74
N ALA A 78 -1.08 -2.90 -17.52
CA ALA A 78 -0.86 -3.92 -16.53
C ALA A 78 -2.16 -4.64 -16.14
N ALA A 79 -3.22 -3.90 -15.81
CA ALA A 79 -4.54 -4.46 -15.50
C ALA A 79 -5.11 -5.33 -16.63
N ARG A 80 -4.86 -4.97 -17.89
CA ARG A 80 -5.24 -5.81 -19.03
C ARG A 80 -4.43 -7.07 -19.10
N ARG A 81 -3.10 -7.00 -18.95
CA ARG A 81 -2.20 -8.16 -18.95
C ARG A 81 -2.54 -9.14 -17.82
N TRP A 82 -2.92 -8.64 -16.64
CA TRP A 82 -3.40 -9.48 -15.54
C TRP A 82 -4.78 -10.10 -15.80
N GLY A 83 -5.42 -9.79 -16.93
CA GLY A 83 -6.70 -10.36 -17.32
C GLY A 83 -7.90 -9.79 -16.55
N LEU A 84 -7.76 -8.68 -15.80
CA LEU A 84 -8.82 -8.17 -14.93
C LEU A 84 -10.09 -7.85 -15.71
N LEU A 85 -11.26 -8.25 -15.22
CA LEU A 85 -12.55 -7.98 -15.85
C LEU A 85 -13.40 -6.99 -15.05
N PRO A 86 -14.18 -6.10 -15.71
CA PRO A 86 -15.11 -5.21 -15.03
C PRO A 86 -16.11 -5.98 -14.16
N GLY A 87 -16.26 -5.57 -12.91
CA GLY A 87 -17.21 -6.18 -11.98
C GLY A 87 -16.81 -7.56 -11.44
N ARG A 88 -15.63 -8.09 -11.79
CA ARG A 88 -15.03 -9.26 -11.12
C ARG A 88 -14.24 -8.84 -9.90
N THR A 89 -14.34 -9.65 -8.85
CA THR A 89 -13.52 -9.49 -7.64
C THR A 89 -12.06 -9.65 -7.99
N VAL A 90 -11.22 -8.77 -7.46
CA VAL A 90 -9.76 -8.88 -7.50
C VAL A 90 -9.28 -9.13 -6.08
N VAL A 91 -8.48 -10.16 -5.89
CA VAL A 91 -7.83 -10.47 -4.60
C VAL A 91 -6.33 -10.29 -4.77
N VAL A 92 -5.73 -9.44 -3.94
CA VAL A 92 -4.29 -9.21 -3.94
C VAL A 92 -3.66 -9.85 -2.69
N HIS A 93 -2.46 -10.38 -2.84
CA HIS A 93 -1.67 -10.90 -1.73
C HIS A 93 -0.17 -10.74 -2.02
N ASP A 94 0.64 -10.92 -0.99
CA ASP A 94 2.09 -11.12 -1.10
C ASP A 94 2.50 -12.29 -0.18
N ASP A 95 3.76 -12.35 0.22
CA ASP A 95 4.31 -13.31 1.17
C ASP A 95 4.85 -12.64 2.46
N LEU A 96 4.66 -11.33 2.61
CA LEU A 96 5.19 -10.52 3.70
C LEU A 96 4.12 -9.61 4.29
N ARG A 97 3.08 -10.23 4.86
CA ARG A 97 2.06 -9.55 5.69
C ARG A 97 1.32 -8.42 4.93
N ASN A 98 1.14 -8.56 3.63
CA ASN A 98 0.46 -7.60 2.75
C ASN A 98 1.14 -6.22 2.64
N LEU A 99 2.43 -6.11 2.95
CA LEU A 99 3.17 -4.86 2.85
C LEU A 99 3.22 -4.32 1.41
N ALA A 100 3.44 -5.19 0.42
CA ALA A 100 3.50 -4.82 -0.98
C ALA A 100 2.13 -4.94 -1.66
N ALA A 101 1.37 -5.99 -1.31
CA ALA A 101 0.03 -6.23 -1.88
C ALA A 101 -0.94 -5.05 -1.65
N ALA A 102 -0.83 -4.38 -0.50
CA ALA A 102 -1.65 -3.20 -0.20
C ALA A 102 -1.46 -2.05 -1.21
N ARG A 103 -0.30 -1.97 -1.88
CA ARG A 103 -0.08 -0.99 -2.96
C ARG A 103 -0.93 -1.29 -4.20
N ALA A 104 -1.02 -2.56 -4.59
CA ALA A 104 -1.90 -2.99 -5.69
C ALA A 104 -3.37 -2.72 -5.34
N TRP A 105 -3.79 -3.05 -4.11
CA TRP A 105 -5.13 -2.73 -3.61
C TRP A 105 -5.42 -1.23 -3.73
N TRP A 106 -4.52 -0.39 -3.23
CA TRP A 106 -4.71 1.07 -3.22
C TRP A 106 -4.77 1.65 -4.64
N LEU A 107 -3.87 1.23 -5.53
CA LEU A 107 -3.85 1.68 -6.93
C LEU A 107 -5.10 1.27 -7.71
N LEU A 108 -5.56 0.03 -7.55
CA LEU A 108 -6.76 -0.46 -8.24
C LEU A 108 -8.02 0.25 -7.73
N ARG A 109 -8.11 0.48 -6.41
CA ARG A 109 -9.19 1.27 -5.80
C ARG A 109 -9.18 2.70 -6.32
N ARG A 110 -8.01 3.33 -6.38
CA ARG A 110 -7.82 4.68 -6.94
C ARG A 110 -8.22 4.75 -8.40
N ALA A 111 -7.99 3.68 -9.15
CA ALA A 111 -8.33 3.54 -10.56
C ALA A 111 -9.79 3.09 -10.81
N GLY A 112 -10.64 3.12 -9.78
CA GLY A 112 -12.08 2.85 -9.90
C GLY A 112 -12.50 1.38 -9.84
N VAL A 113 -11.57 0.44 -9.58
CA VAL A 113 -11.93 -0.96 -9.36
C VAL A 113 -12.57 -1.11 -7.98
N ARG A 114 -13.85 -1.51 -7.95
CA ARG A 114 -14.65 -1.48 -6.72
C ARG A 114 -14.41 -2.68 -5.80
N ASP A 115 -14.42 -3.90 -6.30
CA ASP A 115 -14.26 -5.09 -5.45
C ASP A 115 -12.81 -5.58 -5.48
N VAL A 116 -11.94 -4.88 -4.74
CA VAL A 116 -10.55 -5.27 -4.52
C VAL A 116 -10.38 -5.66 -3.06
N ARG A 117 -9.99 -6.91 -2.82
CA ARG A 117 -9.80 -7.49 -1.50
C ARG A 117 -8.35 -7.89 -1.28
N VAL A 118 -7.94 -7.95 -0.02
CA VAL A 118 -6.59 -8.38 0.39
C VAL A 118 -6.70 -9.69 1.14
N LEU A 119 -5.88 -10.68 0.78
CA LEU A 119 -5.82 -11.96 1.52
C LEU A 119 -5.23 -11.73 2.92
N ASP A 120 -6.06 -11.85 3.94
CA ASP A 120 -5.63 -11.57 5.31
C ASP A 120 -4.66 -12.62 5.82
N GLY A 121 -3.48 -12.19 6.27
CA GLY A 121 -2.36 -13.07 6.59
C GLY A 121 -1.51 -13.52 5.40
N ALA A 122 -1.77 -12.97 4.21
CA ALA A 122 -0.97 -13.17 2.99
C ALA A 122 -0.83 -14.66 2.60
N LEU A 123 0.18 -15.01 1.79
CA LEU A 123 0.42 -16.41 1.35
C LEU A 123 0.61 -17.38 2.52
N GLU A 124 1.14 -16.92 3.64
CA GLU A 124 1.32 -17.76 4.84
C GLU A 124 0.00 -18.22 5.45
N ALA A 125 -1.07 -17.41 5.38
CA ALA A 125 -2.40 -17.86 5.79
C ALA A 125 -2.94 -18.98 4.88
N TRP A 126 -2.73 -18.86 3.57
CA TRP A 126 -3.08 -19.90 2.60
C TRP A 126 -2.36 -21.23 2.87
N ARG A 127 -1.04 -21.16 3.08
CA ARG A 127 -0.20 -22.32 3.43
C ARG A 127 -0.64 -22.96 4.74
N ARG A 128 -0.90 -22.16 5.77
CA ARG A 128 -1.34 -22.65 7.09
C ARG A 128 -2.70 -23.33 7.06
N ALA A 129 -3.57 -22.93 6.13
CA ALA A 129 -4.85 -23.60 5.88
C ALA A 129 -4.68 -24.93 5.13
N GLY A 130 -3.46 -25.30 4.71
CA GLY A 130 -3.19 -26.55 3.99
C GLY A 130 -3.74 -26.57 2.56
N LEU A 131 -3.97 -25.39 1.98
CA LEU A 131 -4.56 -25.23 0.66
C LEU A 131 -3.51 -25.42 -0.45
N PRO A 132 -3.91 -25.92 -1.64
CA PRO A 132 -2.97 -26.25 -2.71
C PRO A 132 -2.28 -25.03 -3.29
N LEU A 133 -1.05 -25.21 -3.77
CA LEU A 133 -0.31 -24.23 -4.56
C LEU A 133 -0.21 -24.71 -6.01
N GLU A 134 -0.07 -23.75 -6.92
CA GLU A 134 0.28 -23.96 -8.33
C GLU A 134 1.74 -23.53 -8.57
N GLU A 135 2.40 -24.15 -9.55
CA GLU A 135 3.78 -23.84 -9.96
C GLU A 135 3.80 -23.31 -11.39
N GLY A 136 4.82 -22.53 -11.74
CA GLY A 136 4.98 -21.95 -13.08
C GLY A 136 4.44 -20.53 -13.22
N ASP A 137 4.31 -20.06 -14.46
CA ASP A 137 3.77 -18.74 -14.77
C ASP A 137 2.27 -18.85 -15.11
N VAL A 138 1.44 -17.98 -14.54
CA VAL A 138 0.05 -17.77 -14.98
C VAL A 138 -0.02 -16.56 -15.91
N ARG A 139 -0.46 -16.78 -17.16
CA ARG A 139 -0.57 -15.75 -18.20
C ARG A 139 -1.98 -15.76 -18.79
N PRO A 140 -2.94 -15.00 -18.22
CA PRO A 140 -4.28 -14.94 -18.76
C PRO A 140 -4.29 -14.18 -20.09
N GLU A 141 -5.36 -14.38 -20.87
CA GLU A 141 -5.60 -13.56 -22.06
C GLU A 141 -5.79 -12.08 -21.67
N PRO A 142 -5.14 -11.13 -22.35
CA PRO A 142 -5.28 -9.73 -22.04
C PRO A 142 -6.74 -9.25 -22.12
N SER A 143 -7.22 -8.60 -21.06
CA SER A 143 -8.60 -8.14 -21.00
C SER A 143 -8.82 -6.79 -21.69
N THR A 144 -10.08 -6.35 -21.72
CA THR A 144 -10.49 -5.04 -22.25
C THR A 144 -10.88 -4.03 -21.16
N ILE A 145 -10.53 -4.29 -19.89
CA ILE A 145 -10.86 -3.40 -18.77
C ILE A 145 -10.41 -1.96 -19.04
N ARG A 146 -11.20 -1.00 -18.55
CA ARG A 146 -10.88 0.42 -18.57
C ARG A 146 -10.80 0.93 -17.15
N LEU A 147 -9.63 1.40 -16.76
CA LEU A 147 -9.38 2.04 -15.48
C LEU A 147 -9.75 3.52 -15.55
N GLN A 148 -10.30 4.05 -14.47
CA GLN A 148 -10.53 5.49 -14.30
C GLN A 148 -9.18 6.20 -14.15
N ASP A 149 -9.08 7.42 -14.68
CA ASP A 149 -7.91 8.27 -14.51
C ASP A 149 -8.14 9.21 -13.32
N PRO A 150 -7.43 9.02 -12.19
CA PRO A 150 -7.65 9.83 -10.99
C PRO A 150 -7.33 11.32 -11.17
N GLN A 151 -6.63 11.72 -12.23
CA GLN A 151 -6.39 13.13 -12.55
C GLN A 151 -7.54 13.78 -13.32
N ARG A 152 -8.40 12.99 -13.95
CA ARG A 152 -9.46 13.45 -14.85
C ARG A 152 -10.86 13.11 -14.35
N ASP A 153 -10.98 12.01 -13.63
CA ASP A 153 -12.22 11.45 -13.14
C ASP A 153 -12.36 11.72 -11.64
N VAL A 154 -13.54 12.18 -11.21
CA VAL A 154 -13.86 12.31 -9.80
C VAL A 154 -14.04 10.90 -9.22
N THR A 155 -13.18 10.52 -8.28
CA THR A 155 -13.26 9.22 -7.60
C THR A 155 -13.82 9.40 -6.19
N ASP A 156 -14.90 8.68 -5.88
CA ASP A 156 -15.58 8.70 -4.58
C ASP A 156 -14.93 7.75 -3.56
N THR A 157 -13.61 7.66 -3.57
CA THR A 157 -12.87 6.71 -2.73
C THR A 157 -11.87 7.45 -1.86
N ALA A 158 -12.32 7.94 -0.71
CA ALA A 158 -11.49 8.60 0.30
C ALA A 158 -10.23 7.79 0.65
N ALA A 159 -10.37 6.46 0.77
CA ALA A 159 -9.27 5.52 1.04
C ALA A 159 -8.22 5.38 -0.09
N ALA A 160 -8.42 6.04 -1.22
CA ALA A 160 -7.53 6.02 -2.39
C ALA A 160 -6.94 7.41 -2.71
N ALA A 161 -7.10 8.38 -1.81
CA ALA A 161 -6.57 9.73 -1.96
C ALA A 161 -5.05 9.78 -1.79
N ALA A 162 -4.41 10.72 -2.49
CA ALA A 162 -2.98 10.97 -2.39
C ALA A 162 -2.71 12.45 -2.26
N VAL A 163 -1.63 12.81 -1.57
CA VAL A 163 -1.11 14.17 -1.45
C VAL A 163 0.27 14.27 -2.08
N ASP A 164 0.62 15.46 -2.52
CA ASP A 164 1.93 15.79 -3.09
C ASP A 164 2.88 16.40 -2.04
N LEU A 165 4.11 16.68 -2.49
CA LEU A 165 5.15 17.26 -1.65
C LEU A 165 4.76 18.63 -1.08
N GLU A 166 4.09 19.48 -1.88
CA GLU A 166 3.71 20.83 -1.48
C GLU A 166 2.65 20.79 -0.36
N SER A 167 1.66 19.92 -0.51
CA SER A 167 0.63 19.68 0.51
C SER A 167 1.26 19.19 1.82
N VAL A 168 2.20 18.23 1.74
CA VAL A 168 2.89 17.71 2.93
C VAL A 168 3.82 18.77 3.55
N ARG A 169 4.41 19.64 2.74
CA ARG A 169 5.23 20.77 3.22
C ARG A 169 4.39 21.78 4.01
N ASP A 170 3.21 22.17 3.52
CA ASP A 170 2.31 23.07 4.27
C ASP A 170 1.86 22.42 5.58
N LEU A 171 1.44 21.14 5.51
CA LEU A 171 1.04 20.37 6.67
C LEU A 171 2.16 20.29 7.72
N SER A 172 3.38 19.93 7.31
CA SER A 172 4.55 19.85 8.19
C SER A 172 4.87 21.21 8.83
N SER A 173 4.80 22.30 8.06
CA SER A 173 5.03 23.66 8.54
C SER A 173 4.03 24.07 9.64
N ARG A 174 2.75 23.74 9.48
CA ARG A 174 1.72 24.00 10.52
C ARG A 174 1.95 23.16 11.76
N LEU A 175 2.19 21.86 11.58
CA LEU A 175 2.40 20.92 12.68
C LEU A 175 3.64 21.29 13.50
N SER A 176 4.76 21.66 12.87
CA SER A 176 6.00 22.02 13.57
C SER A 176 5.87 23.32 14.38
N GLN A 177 4.99 24.23 13.97
CA GLN A 177 4.68 25.48 14.67
C GLN A 177 3.58 25.34 15.73
N GLY A 178 3.01 24.13 15.91
CA GLY A 178 1.87 23.92 16.81
C GLY A 178 0.59 24.63 16.37
N LEU A 179 0.48 24.96 15.08
CA LEU A 179 -0.71 25.60 14.51
C LEU A 179 -1.79 24.55 14.20
N PRO A 180 -3.07 24.97 14.10
CA PRO A 180 -4.12 24.10 13.61
C PRO A 180 -3.78 23.52 12.23
N ALA A 181 -3.76 22.18 12.17
CA ALA A 181 -3.53 21.39 10.97
C ALA A 181 -4.81 20.63 10.62
N ASP A 182 -5.08 20.52 9.33
CA ASP A 182 -6.24 19.86 8.74
C ASP A 182 -6.05 18.34 8.55
N ALA A 183 -4.85 17.82 8.81
CA ALA A 183 -4.53 16.40 8.72
C ALA A 183 -3.61 15.95 9.86
N VAL A 184 -3.50 14.63 10.04
CA VAL A 184 -2.50 13.98 10.90
C VAL A 184 -1.43 13.36 10.02
N LEU A 185 -0.16 13.62 10.30
CA LEU A 185 0.96 13.09 9.52
C LEU A 185 1.63 11.93 10.27
N LEU A 186 1.58 10.73 9.68
CA LEU A 186 2.15 9.51 10.27
C LEU A 186 3.32 8.98 9.45
N ASP A 187 4.47 8.82 10.11
CA ASP A 187 5.60 8.06 9.61
C ASP A 187 5.45 6.59 10.03
N VAL A 188 5.35 5.69 9.05
CA VAL A 188 5.08 4.28 9.30
C VAL A 188 6.32 3.38 9.18
N ARG A 189 7.51 4.00 9.10
CA ARG A 189 8.81 3.32 9.19
C ARG A 189 9.09 2.83 10.62
N ALA A 190 10.11 2.01 10.75
CA ALA A 190 10.62 1.55 12.03
C ALA A 190 11.07 2.74 12.92
N PRO A 191 10.90 2.67 14.26
CA PRO A 191 11.17 3.79 15.15
C PRO A 191 12.60 4.36 15.04
N GLU A 192 13.60 3.50 14.85
CA GLU A 192 15.00 3.89 14.66
C GLU A 192 15.23 4.72 13.39
N ARG A 193 14.45 4.49 12.33
CA ARG A 193 14.49 5.29 11.10
C ARG A 193 13.83 6.64 11.31
N PHE A 194 12.69 6.66 12.01
CA PHE A 194 11.98 7.88 12.38
C PHE A 194 12.86 8.80 13.25
N ARG A 195 13.49 8.26 14.30
CA ARG A 195 14.37 9.03 15.20
C ARG A 195 15.68 9.48 14.53
N GLY A 196 15.99 8.97 13.34
CA GLY A 196 17.22 9.30 12.60
C GLY A 196 18.47 8.57 13.08
N GLU A 197 18.31 7.49 13.83
CA GLU A 197 19.40 6.66 14.36
C GLU A 197 20.01 5.76 13.27
N HIS A 198 19.19 5.35 12.31
CA HIS A 198 19.60 4.51 11.20
C HIS A 198 18.82 4.88 9.94
N GLU A 199 19.52 5.22 8.86
CA GLU A 199 18.92 5.38 7.54
C GLU A 199 19.73 4.62 6.49
N PRO A 200 19.23 3.48 5.99
CA PRO A 200 20.00 2.61 5.12
C PRO A 200 20.05 3.07 3.65
N ILE A 201 19.14 3.96 3.22
CA ILE A 201 18.94 4.26 1.79
C ILE A 201 18.93 5.75 1.49
N ASP A 202 18.22 6.53 2.30
CA ASP A 202 17.98 7.94 2.03
C ASP A 202 19.17 8.84 2.42
N PRO A 203 19.40 9.95 1.71
CA PRO A 203 20.58 10.81 1.93
C PRO A 203 20.58 11.54 3.28
N ARG A 204 19.44 11.59 3.99
CA ARG A 204 19.28 12.22 5.29
C ARG A 204 18.51 11.29 6.21
N ALA A 205 18.93 11.17 7.46
CA ALA A 205 18.24 10.39 8.49
C ALA A 205 17.30 11.29 9.31
N GLY A 206 16.19 10.73 9.80
CA GLY A 206 15.18 11.45 10.58
C GLY A 206 13.79 11.33 9.97
N HIS A 207 12.90 12.27 10.27
CA HIS A 207 11.50 12.29 9.83
C HIS A 207 11.05 13.68 9.38
N ILE A 208 9.88 13.74 8.76
CA ILE A 208 9.21 15.00 8.37
C ILE A 208 8.72 15.72 9.64
N PRO A 209 9.12 16.98 9.91
CA PRO A 209 8.75 17.69 11.13
C PRO A 209 7.24 17.68 11.41
N GLY A 210 6.87 17.45 12.67
CA GLY A 210 5.49 17.34 13.13
C GLY A 210 4.81 15.99 12.87
N ALA A 211 5.47 15.07 12.15
CA ALA A 211 4.99 13.71 11.99
C ALA A 211 5.07 12.93 13.31
N ARG A 212 4.16 11.96 13.48
CA ARG A 212 4.21 10.98 14.58
C ARG A 212 4.54 9.61 14.05
N ASN A 213 5.27 8.79 14.82
CA ASN A 213 5.64 7.44 14.40
C ASN A 213 4.56 6.41 14.71
N LEU A 214 4.10 5.67 13.70
CA LEU A 214 3.21 4.52 13.85
C LEU A 214 3.66 3.38 12.90
N PRO A 215 4.63 2.54 13.31
CA PRO A 215 5.20 1.51 12.44
C PRO A 215 4.17 0.50 11.92
N THR A 216 4.22 0.21 10.62
CA THR A 216 3.32 -0.76 9.94
C THR A 216 3.33 -2.15 10.54
N ALA A 217 4.46 -2.60 11.09
CA ALA A 217 4.61 -3.92 11.69
C ALA A 217 3.61 -4.18 12.83
N GLY A 218 3.14 -3.13 13.51
CA GLY A 218 2.16 -3.25 14.59
C GLY A 218 0.70 -3.26 14.13
N ASN A 219 0.41 -3.21 12.83
CA ASN A 219 -0.95 -3.28 12.30
C ASN A 219 -1.44 -4.73 12.09
N VAL A 220 -0.56 -5.71 12.31
CA VAL A 220 -0.85 -7.13 12.11
C VAL A 220 -0.49 -7.95 13.35
N ASP A 221 -1.15 -9.10 13.53
CA ASP A 221 -0.86 -10.08 14.56
C ASP A 221 0.42 -10.89 14.24
N ALA A 222 0.78 -11.82 15.13
CA ALA A 222 1.93 -12.69 14.95
C ALA A 222 1.81 -13.64 13.74
N ALA A 223 0.58 -13.91 13.28
CA ALA A 223 0.30 -14.72 12.10
C ALA A 223 0.28 -13.89 10.80
N GLY A 224 0.51 -12.58 10.88
CA GLY A 224 0.53 -11.64 9.76
C GLY A 224 -0.84 -11.13 9.33
N ARG A 225 -1.90 -11.42 10.09
CA ARG A 225 -3.26 -10.94 9.81
C ARG A 225 -3.44 -9.53 10.36
N PHE A 226 -4.21 -8.69 9.69
CA PHE A 226 -4.56 -7.37 10.23
C PHE A 226 -5.21 -7.50 11.61
N LEU A 227 -4.86 -6.58 12.51
CA LEU A 227 -5.59 -6.44 13.76
C LEU A 227 -7.06 -6.09 13.47
N THR A 228 -7.92 -6.32 14.47
CA THR A 228 -9.35 -5.98 14.34
C THR A 228 -9.52 -4.48 14.06
N PRO A 229 -10.59 -4.07 13.35
CA PRO A 229 -10.91 -2.65 13.14
C PRO A 229 -10.84 -1.80 14.42
N GLN A 230 -11.34 -2.33 15.54
CA GLN A 230 -11.28 -1.66 16.83
C GLN A 230 -9.84 -1.48 17.33
N ALA A 231 -9.01 -2.53 17.29
CA ALA A 231 -7.62 -2.44 17.75
C ALA A 231 -6.77 -1.53 16.86
N LEU A 232 -7.00 -1.55 15.54
CA LEU A 232 -6.38 -0.60 14.61
C LEU A 232 -6.80 0.84 14.94
N ARG A 233 -8.09 1.05 15.23
CA ARG A 233 -8.62 2.35 15.60
C ARG A 233 -8.00 2.89 16.89
N GLU A 234 -7.91 2.07 17.94
CA GLU A 234 -7.26 2.43 19.19
C GLU A 234 -5.79 2.83 18.98
N ARG A 235 -5.05 2.09 18.14
CA ARG A 235 -3.65 2.42 17.79
C ARG A 235 -3.53 3.77 17.08
N LEU A 236 -4.41 4.04 16.11
CA LEU A 236 -4.42 5.30 15.37
C LEU A 236 -4.79 6.50 16.25
N LEU A 237 -5.79 6.35 17.13
CA LEU A 237 -6.16 7.38 18.11
C LEU A 237 -5.00 7.68 19.08
N ALA A 238 -4.29 6.64 19.56
CA ALA A 238 -3.11 6.82 20.39
C ALA A 238 -1.97 7.55 19.65
N ALA A 239 -1.88 7.37 18.33
CA ALA A 239 -0.97 8.11 17.46
C ALA A 239 -1.48 9.50 17.07
N GLY A 240 -2.65 9.94 17.54
CA GLY A 240 -3.18 11.29 17.31
C GLY A 240 -4.16 11.45 16.15
N ALA A 241 -4.59 10.35 15.53
CA ALA A 241 -5.72 10.38 14.61
C ALA A 241 -7.02 10.79 15.34
N ASP A 242 -7.99 11.30 14.58
CA ASP A 242 -9.34 11.60 15.04
C ASP A 242 -10.34 11.50 13.88
N ASP A 243 -11.63 11.66 14.18
CA ASP A 243 -12.71 11.50 13.19
C ASP A 243 -12.95 12.75 12.33
N HIS A 244 -12.15 13.81 12.51
CA HIS A 244 -12.36 15.09 11.83
C HIS A 244 -11.30 15.37 10.78
N ARG A 245 -10.11 14.78 10.92
CA ARG A 245 -8.95 15.04 10.08
C ARG A 245 -8.50 13.76 9.38
N PRO A 246 -8.21 13.80 8.07
CA PRO A 246 -7.59 12.67 7.38
C PRO A 246 -6.23 12.30 7.98
N VAL A 247 -5.91 11.00 7.91
CA VAL A 247 -4.63 10.44 8.27
C VAL A 247 -3.76 10.34 7.02
N VAL A 248 -2.74 11.19 6.93
CA VAL A 248 -1.71 11.15 5.87
C VAL A 248 -0.59 10.23 6.32
N SER A 249 -0.41 9.11 5.61
CA SER A 249 0.66 8.14 5.89
C SER A 249 1.79 8.27 4.87
N TYR A 250 3.03 8.17 5.37
CA TYR A 250 4.22 8.04 4.53
C TYR A 250 5.21 7.04 5.13
N CYS A 251 6.09 6.49 4.30
CA CYS A 251 7.14 5.58 4.74
C CYS A 251 8.49 5.98 4.12
N GLY A 252 9.33 5.01 3.76
CA GLY A 252 10.51 5.28 2.93
C GLY A 252 10.12 5.75 1.53
N SER A 253 9.29 4.98 0.81
CA SER A 253 9.04 5.19 -0.62
C SER A 253 7.60 4.93 -1.07
N GLY A 254 6.62 5.03 -0.16
CA GLY A 254 5.20 4.92 -0.47
C GLY A 254 4.64 3.50 -0.57
N VAL A 255 5.48 2.44 -0.52
CA VAL A 255 5.01 1.04 -0.56
C VAL A 255 4.32 0.65 0.75
N ASN A 256 5.05 0.55 1.85
CA ASN A 256 4.46 0.20 3.16
C ASN A 256 3.47 1.26 3.67
N ALA A 257 3.54 2.49 3.16
CA ALA A 257 2.54 3.50 3.49
C ALA A 257 1.16 3.13 2.94
N ALA A 258 1.06 2.44 1.79
CA ALA A 258 -0.21 1.91 1.31
C ALA A 258 -0.81 0.86 2.26
N HIS A 259 0.03 0.03 2.90
CA HIS A 259 -0.42 -0.89 3.96
C HIS A 259 -0.95 -0.14 5.21
N ALA A 260 -0.32 0.97 5.58
CA ALA A 260 -0.85 1.82 6.65
C ALA A 260 -2.17 2.52 6.26
N THR A 261 -2.28 3.00 5.02
CA THR A 261 -3.53 3.55 4.47
C THR A 261 -4.65 2.53 4.50
N LEU A 262 -4.37 1.26 4.14
CA LEU A 262 -5.32 0.16 4.28
C LEU A 262 -5.71 -0.07 5.75
N ALA A 263 -4.77 -0.10 6.68
CA ALA A 263 -5.06 -0.25 8.10
C ALA A 263 -5.93 0.88 8.65
N ALA A 264 -5.68 2.12 8.24
CA ALA A 264 -6.50 3.29 8.61
C ALA A 264 -7.91 3.22 8.02
N HIS A 265 -8.04 2.78 6.76
CA HIS A 265 -9.34 2.51 6.14
C HIS A 265 -10.12 1.43 6.89
N LEU A 266 -9.47 0.33 7.29
CA LEU A 266 -10.09 -0.74 8.08
C LEU A 266 -10.54 -0.25 9.47
N ALA A 267 -9.83 0.71 10.05
CA ALA A 267 -10.18 1.37 11.31
C ALA A 267 -11.28 2.45 11.18
N GLY A 268 -11.74 2.74 9.95
CA GLY A 268 -12.79 3.71 9.67
C GLY A 268 -12.33 5.16 9.58
N PHE A 269 -11.04 5.42 9.38
CA PHE A 269 -10.52 6.78 9.15
C PHE A 269 -10.43 7.11 7.66
N ASP A 270 -10.54 8.40 7.34
CA ASP A 270 -10.15 8.93 6.03
C ASP A 270 -8.63 8.81 5.87
N ALA A 271 -8.21 7.95 4.96
CA ALA A 271 -6.81 7.57 4.82
C ALA A 271 -6.21 8.08 3.51
N VAL A 272 -5.11 8.84 3.62
CA VAL A 272 -4.44 9.50 2.51
C VAL A 272 -3.00 9.01 2.43
N LEU A 273 -2.52 8.72 1.22
CA LEU A 273 -1.15 8.31 0.99
C LEU A 273 -0.28 9.50 0.56
N TYR A 274 0.92 9.65 1.10
CA TYR A 274 1.97 10.47 0.47
C TYR A 274 2.95 9.56 -0.30
N PRO A 275 2.83 9.42 -1.64
CA PRO A 275 3.58 8.42 -2.39
C PRO A 275 5.07 8.71 -2.46
N GLY A 276 5.46 9.97 -2.61
CA GLY A 276 6.87 10.38 -2.63
C GLY A 276 7.59 10.03 -1.34
N SER A 277 6.86 10.08 -0.22
CA SER A 277 7.31 9.62 1.08
C SER A 277 8.65 10.26 1.50
N PHE A 278 9.33 9.70 2.49
CA PHE A 278 10.60 10.25 2.97
C PHE A 278 11.68 10.26 1.88
N SER A 279 11.60 9.38 0.88
CA SER A 279 12.52 9.33 -0.24
C SER A 279 12.48 10.53 -1.16
N GLN A 280 11.34 11.19 -1.27
CA GLN A 280 11.23 12.47 -1.95
C GLN A 280 11.70 13.56 -1.00
N TRP A 281 11.09 13.63 0.19
CA TRP A 281 11.39 14.67 1.19
C TRP A 281 12.89 14.83 1.45
N SER A 282 13.60 13.72 1.73
CA SER A 282 15.02 13.70 2.06
C SER A 282 15.95 14.21 0.95
N GLN A 283 15.47 14.35 -0.29
CA GLN A 283 16.28 14.86 -1.41
C GLN A 283 16.28 16.40 -1.50
N HIS A 284 15.36 17.07 -0.81
CA HIS A 284 15.18 18.52 -0.84
C HIS A 284 15.92 19.18 0.32
N ALA A 285 17.12 19.71 0.06
CA ALA A 285 17.98 20.31 1.09
C ALA A 285 17.32 21.49 1.84
N GLU A 286 16.38 22.18 1.20
CA GLU A 286 15.59 23.28 1.77
C GLU A 286 14.51 22.82 2.76
N LEU A 287 14.14 21.54 2.75
CA LEU A 287 13.16 20.98 3.67
C LEU A 287 13.86 20.50 4.94
N GLU A 288 13.31 20.90 6.08
CA GLU A 288 13.80 20.49 7.39
C GLU A 288 13.57 18.98 7.61
N VAL A 289 14.47 18.36 8.37
CA VAL A 289 14.35 16.98 8.82
C VAL A 289 14.52 16.99 10.33
N ALA A 290 13.53 16.46 11.05
CA ALA A 290 13.56 16.31 12.49
C ALA A 290 14.21 14.97 12.88
N VAL A 291 14.78 14.91 14.08
CA VAL A 291 15.39 13.72 14.69
C VAL A 291 14.90 13.59 16.13
N GLY A 292 15.00 12.40 16.71
CA GLY A 292 14.43 12.12 18.03
C GLY A 292 12.92 11.83 17.99
N GLU A 293 12.26 12.06 19.12
CA GLU A 293 10.80 11.83 19.30
C GLU A 293 9.92 12.93 18.70
#